data_AF-A0A2P4STR2-F1
#
_entry.id   AF-A0A2P4STR2-F1
#
_cell.length_a   1.000
_cell.length_b   1.000
_cell.length_c   1.000
_cell.angle_alpha   90.00
_cell.angle_beta   90.00
_cell.angle_gamma   90.00
#
_symmetry.space_group_name_H-M   'P 1'
#
loop_
_entity.id
_entity.type
_entity.pdbx_description
1 polymer ?
#
loop_
_entity_poly.entity_id
_entity_poly.type
_entity_poly.pdbx_seq_one_letter_code
_entity_poly.pdbx_strand_id
1 'polypeptide(L)'
;LKNILTYNKEFPFDVQPVPLRKILAPGEEEHLEFEEDDEEGGAGAGSPDSFPARVPGTLLPRLPSEPGMTLLTINIEKIGLKDAGQCIDPYITVSVKDLNGIDLTPVQDTPVALRKEDTYVHFNVDIEIQKHVEKLTKGAAIFFEFKHYKPKKRFTSTKCFAFMEMDEIKPGAIVIEL
;
A
#
# COMPACT_ATOMS: atom_id res chain seq x y z
N LEU A 1 14.10 34.69 23.63
CA LEU A 1 14.14 33.64 22.58
C LEU A 1 13.88 34.33 21.25
N LYS A 2 14.90 34.42 20.37
CA LYS A 2 14.78 35.06 19.06
C LYS A 2 14.09 34.09 18.09
N ASN A 3 13.07 34.58 17.39
CA ASN A 3 12.24 33.81 16.47
C ASN A 3 13.08 33.38 15.24
N ILE A 4 13.13 32.08 14.93
CA ILE A 4 13.99 31.47 13.90
C ILE A 4 13.27 31.27 12.56
N LEU A 5 12.03 31.70 12.42
CA LEU A 5 11.28 31.58 11.16
C LEU A 5 11.66 32.69 10.18
N THR A 6 12.83 32.59 9.58
CA THR A 6 13.22 33.37 8.41
C THR A 6 12.59 32.76 7.17
N TYR A 7 11.86 33.58 6.41
CA TYR A 7 11.11 33.19 5.21
C TYR A 7 12.06 32.79 4.08
N ASN A 8 12.19 31.50 3.77
CA ASN A 8 12.93 31.01 2.61
C ASN A 8 12.08 31.20 1.34
N LYS A 9 12.50 32.07 0.42
CA LYS A 9 11.78 32.40 -0.83
C LYS A 9 12.08 31.45 -2.01
N GLU A 10 12.74 30.31 -1.77
CA GLU A 10 13.23 29.42 -2.84
C GLU A 10 12.59 28.03 -2.82
N PHE A 11 11.33 27.95 -2.38
CA PHE A 11 10.50 26.74 -2.47
C PHE A 11 9.28 27.02 -3.37
N PRO A 12 8.97 26.15 -4.35
CA PRO A 12 8.05 26.50 -5.45
C PRO A 12 6.56 26.40 -5.10
N PHE A 13 6.19 26.48 -3.83
CA PHE A 13 4.78 26.52 -3.40
C PHE A 13 4.59 27.56 -2.29
N ASP A 14 3.65 28.48 -2.49
CA ASP A 14 3.20 29.42 -1.47
C ASP A 14 2.53 28.65 -0.32
N VAL A 15 3.26 28.49 0.79
CA VAL A 15 2.70 27.94 2.03
C VAL A 15 1.90 29.05 2.71
N GLN A 16 0.57 29.03 2.54
CA GLN A 16 -0.33 29.89 3.29
C GLN A 16 -0.29 29.50 4.78
N PRO A 17 -0.07 30.46 5.71
CA PRO A 17 -0.02 30.15 7.13
C PRO A 17 -1.40 29.70 7.62
N VAL A 18 -1.44 28.57 8.32
CA VAL A 18 -2.65 28.06 8.96
C VAL A 18 -3.09 29.02 10.06
N PRO A 19 -4.38 29.41 10.16
CA PRO A 19 -4.87 30.25 11.24
C PRO A 19 -4.57 29.61 12.60
N LEU A 20 -3.98 30.40 13.51
CA LEU A 20 -3.69 29.98 14.86
C LEU A 20 -5.00 29.65 15.58
N ARG A 21 -5.25 28.36 15.84
CA ARG A 21 -6.30 27.95 16.78
C ARG A 21 -5.90 28.43 18.17
N LYS A 22 -6.76 29.23 18.81
CA LYS A 22 -6.59 29.65 20.20
C LYS A 22 -6.67 28.39 21.07
N ILE A 23 -5.63 28.14 21.86
CA ILE A 23 -5.65 27.11 22.90
C ILE A 23 -6.32 27.77 24.12
N LEU A 24 -7.52 27.30 24.46
CA LEU A 24 -8.25 27.75 25.65
C LEU A 24 -7.89 26.89 26.87
N ALA A 25 -7.93 27.50 28.05
CA ALA A 25 -7.62 26.85 29.31
C ALA A 25 -8.76 25.91 29.75
N PRO A 26 -8.49 24.92 30.61
CA PRO A 26 -9.49 23.93 31.01
C PRO A 26 -10.64 24.61 31.79
N GLY A 27 -11.86 24.63 31.22
CA GLY A 27 -13.07 25.12 31.91
C GLY A 27 -14.07 25.96 31.11
N GLU A 28 -13.83 26.24 29.82
CA GLU A 28 -14.83 26.89 28.95
C GLU A 28 -15.40 25.88 27.94
N GLU A 29 -16.72 25.62 28.01
CA GLU A 29 -17.46 24.76 27.08
C GLU A 29 -18.02 25.61 25.94
N GLU A 30 -17.68 25.27 24.69
CA GLU A 30 -18.44 25.75 23.52
C GLU A 30 -19.64 24.82 23.31
N HIS A 31 -20.82 25.43 23.17
CA HIS A 31 -22.06 24.81 22.75
C HIS A 31 -21.87 24.29 21.31
N LEU A 32 -21.46 23.03 21.18
CA LEU A 32 -21.39 22.34 19.89
C LEU A 32 -22.83 22.05 19.45
N GLU A 33 -23.36 22.89 18.56
CA GLU A 33 -24.49 22.50 17.73
C GLU A 33 -24.06 21.26 16.93
N PHE A 34 -24.68 20.14 17.27
CA PHE A 34 -24.57 18.88 16.54
C PHE A 34 -25.46 19.04 15.32
N GLU A 35 -24.90 19.31 14.15
CA GLU A 35 -25.64 19.14 12.90
C GLU A 35 -25.84 17.63 12.69
N GLU A 36 -27.01 17.16 13.11
CA GLU A 36 -27.64 15.94 12.59
C GLU A 36 -27.95 16.18 11.11
N ASP A 37 -27.14 15.66 10.20
CA ASP A 37 -27.52 15.57 8.79
C ASP A 37 -28.09 14.18 8.51
N ASP A 38 -29.40 14.06 8.77
CA ASP A 38 -30.27 13.08 8.15
C ASP A 38 -30.60 13.48 6.69
N GLU A 39 -30.68 12.45 5.85
CA GLU A 39 -31.50 12.31 4.64
C GLU A 39 -31.26 13.14 3.36
N GLU A 40 -30.97 12.36 2.31
CA GLU A 40 -31.74 12.26 1.05
C GLU A 40 -31.48 13.26 -0.10
N GLY A 41 -31.38 12.70 -1.31
CA GLY A 41 -31.93 13.31 -2.52
C GLY A 41 -31.03 14.28 -3.28
N GLY A 42 -30.15 13.75 -4.13
CA GLY A 42 -29.42 14.55 -5.12
C GLY A 42 -29.15 13.79 -6.41
N ALA A 43 -30.14 13.72 -7.28
CA ALA A 43 -29.97 13.31 -8.68
C ALA A 43 -29.10 14.36 -9.41
N GLY A 44 -27.79 14.18 -9.34
CA GLY A 44 -26.81 14.94 -10.12
C GLY A 44 -26.16 14.03 -11.14
N ALA A 45 -26.50 14.22 -12.41
CA ALA A 45 -25.78 13.65 -13.54
C ALA A 45 -24.35 14.24 -13.59
N GLY A 46 -23.45 13.68 -12.78
CA GLY A 46 -22.03 13.96 -12.81
C GLY A 46 -21.38 13.11 -13.90
N SER A 47 -20.60 13.77 -14.76
CA SER A 47 -19.70 13.12 -15.72
C SER A 47 -18.92 11.98 -15.04
N PRO A 48 -18.56 10.90 -15.77
CA PRO A 48 -17.66 9.90 -15.20
C PRO A 48 -16.34 10.62 -14.94
N ASP A 49 -16.06 10.92 -13.67
CA ASP A 49 -14.73 11.29 -13.22
C ASP A 49 -13.78 10.31 -13.88
N SER A 50 -12.89 10.83 -14.72
CA SER A 50 -11.88 10.03 -15.40
C SER A 50 -10.95 9.50 -14.32
N PHE A 51 -11.31 8.34 -13.76
CA PHE A 51 -10.47 7.55 -12.90
C PHE A 51 -9.11 7.44 -13.59
N PRO A 52 -7.99 7.66 -12.86
CA PRO A 52 -6.68 7.43 -13.45
C PRO A 52 -6.67 6.01 -14.03
N ALA A 53 -6.25 5.90 -15.29
CA ALA A 53 -6.21 4.64 -16.01
C ALA A 53 -5.59 3.57 -15.11
N ARG A 54 -6.34 2.49 -14.85
CA ARG A 54 -5.92 1.39 -13.98
C ARG A 54 -4.51 0.98 -14.39
N VAL A 55 -3.55 1.19 -13.50
CA VAL A 55 -2.14 0.91 -13.79
C VAL A 55 -2.02 -0.60 -14.02
N PRO A 56 -1.54 -1.05 -15.18
CA PRO A 56 -1.23 -2.47 -15.38
C PRO A 56 -0.17 -2.87 -14.34
N GLY A 57 -0.31 -4.06 -13.74
CA GLY A 57 0.71 -4.58 -12.83
C GLY A 57 2.10 -4.64 -13.50
N THR A 58 3.15 -4.66 -12.70
CA THR A 58 4.55 -4.64 -13.15
C THR A 58 5.25 -5.99 -12.98
N LEU A 59 4.48 -7.08 -12.90
CA LEU A 59 4.99 -8.44 -12.76
C LEU A 59 5.91 -8.81 -13.93
N LEU A 60 7.04 -9.42 -13.59
CA LEU A 60 8.09 -9.79 -14.53
C LEU A 60 8.03 -11.30 -14.85
N PRO A 61 8.46 -11.71 -16.05
CA PRO A 61 8.48 -13.12 -16.42
C PRO A 61 9.50 -13.90 -15.59
N ARG A 62 9.34 -15.22 -15.57
CA ARG A 62 10.30 -16.12 -14.92
C ARG A 62 11.69 -16.00 -15.57
N LEU A 63 12.73 -15.97 -14.72
CA LEU A 63 14.12 -15.99 -15.17
C LEU A 63 14.48 -17.31 -15.88
N PRO A 64 15.49 -17.32 -16.75
CA PRO A 64 16.04 -18.56 -17.30
C PRO A 64 16.57 -19.46 -16.18
N SER A 65 16.34 -20.76 -16.28
CA SER A 65 16.87 -21.73 -15.31
C SER A 65 18.38 -21.88 -15.45
N GLU A 66 19.11 -21.78 -14.33
CA GLU A 66 20.54 -22.11 -14.25
C GLU A 66 20.75 -23.51 -13.63
N PRO A 67 21.68 -24.34 -14.15
CA PRO A 67 21.96 -25.66 -13.58
C PRO A 67 22.35 -25.59 -12.10
N GLY A 68 21.67 -26.38 -11.26
CA GLY A 68 21.93 -26.44 -9.82
C GLY A 68 21.38 -25.26 -9.02
N MET A 69 20.54 -24.41 -9.63
CA MET A 69 19.88 -23.30 -8.95
C MET A 69 18.36 -23.43 -8.99
N THR A 70 17.72 -22.81 -8.01
CA THR A 70 16.27 -22.88 -7.79
C THR A 70 15.64 -21.53 -8.08
N LEU A 71 14.56 -21.55 -8.86
CA LEU A 71 13.68 -20.40 -9.07
C LEU A 71 12.49 -20.51 -8.12
N LEU A 72 12.05 -19.36 -7.60
CA LEU A 72 10.93 -19.27 -6.68
C LEU A 72 9.76 -18.56 -7.34
N THR A 73 8.62 -19.24 -7.37
CA THR A 73 7.33 -18.70 -7.80
C THR A 73 6.40 -18.69 -6.59
N ILE A 74 5.76 -17.55 -6.35
CA ILE A 74 4.83 -17.38 -5.24
C ILE A 74 3.46 -17.07 -5.83
N ASN A 75 2.48 -17.93 -5.54
CA ASN A 75 1.10 -17.62 -5.84
C ASN A 75 0.50 -16.83 -4.67
N ILE A 76 0.11 -15.58 -4.92
CA ILE A 76 -0.70 -14.83 -3.97
C ILE A 76 -2.15 -15.21 -4.20
N GLU A 77 -2.70 -16.06 -3.35
CA GLU A 77 -4.11 -16.47 -3.42
C GLU A 77 -5.03 -15.31 -2.99
N LYS A 78 -4.92 -14.92 -1.72
CA LYS A 78 -5.80 -13.91 -1.09
C LYS A 78 -5.16 -13.31 0.16
N ILE A 79 -5.69 -12.18 0.58
CA ILE A 79 -5.37 -11.53 1.85
C ILE A 79 -6.64 -11.36 2.68
N GLY A 80 -6.54 -11.64 3.99
CA GLY A 80 -7.63 -11.45 4.95
C GLY A 80 -7.50 -10.10 5.67
N LEU A 81 -8.52 -9.24 5.56
CA LEU A 81 -8.59 -7.94 6.23
C LEU A 81 -10.00 -7.73 6.77
N LYS A 82 -10.14 -7.16 7.97
CA LYS A 82 -11.47 -6.88 8.56
C LYS A 82 -12.35 -5.98 7.68
N ASP A 83 -11.72 -5.11 6.88
CA ASP A 83 -12.36 -4.13 6.00
C ASP A 83 -11.95 -4.31 4.53
N ALA A 84 -11.72 -5.56 4.09
CA ALA A 84 -11.28 -5.89 2.73
C ALA A 84 -12.18 -5.28 1.64
N GLY A 85 -13.50 -5.38 1.80
CA GLY A 85 -14.47 -4.87 0.82
C GLY A 85 -14.35 -3.36 0.54
N GLN A 86 -13.92 -2.60 1.55
CA GLN A 86 -13.76 -1.13 1.50
C GLN A 86 -12.46 -0.69 0.82
N CYS A 87 -11.54 -1.61 0.53
CA CYS A 87 -10.29 -1.29 -0.16
C CYS A 87 -10.56 -0.99 -1.64
N ILE A 88 -10.23 0.22 -2.09
CA ILE A 88 -10.40 0.66 -3.48
C ILE A 88 -9.12 0.42 -4.25
N ASP A 89 -9.25 -0.16 -5.45
CA ASP A 89 -8.15 -0.58 -6.32
C ASP A 89 -6.99 -1.25 -5.57
N PRO A 90 -7.25 -2.33 -4.80
CA PRO A 90 -6.21 -2.97 -4.01
C PRO A 90 -5.22 -3.71 -4.90
N TYR A 91 -3.93 -3.59 -4.59
CA TYR A 91 -2.87 -4.38 -5.18
C TYR A 91 -1.79 -4.71 -4.14
N ILE A 92 -0.90 -5.65 -4.45
CA ILE A 92 0.24 -5.97 -3.60
C ILE A 92 1.52 -5.59 -4.32
N THR A 93 2.40 -4.90 -3.61
CA THR A 93 3.79 -4.70 -4.02
C THR A 93 4.64 -5.79 -3.38
N VAL A 94 5.41 -6.50 -4.20
CA VAL A 94 6.39 -7.49 -3.78
C VAL A 94 7.80 -6.97 -3.98
N SER A 95 8.60 -7.06 -2.92
CA SER A 95 10.01 -6.67 -2.95
C SER A 95 10.85 -7.67 -2.19
N VAL A 96 12.10 -7.86 -2.60
CA VAL A 96 13.06 -8.70 -1.89
C VAL A 96 14.12 -7.79 -1.32
N LYS A 97 14.26 -7.76 0.01
CA LYS A 97 15.14 -6.83 0.71
C LYS A 97 16.23 -7.56 1.48
N ASP A 98 17.39 -6.93 1.65
CA ASP A 98 18.43 -7.40 2.56
C ASP A 98 18.18 -6.95 4.01
N LEU A 99 19.11 -7.29 4.91
CA LEU A 99 19.06 -6.90 6.33
C LEU A 99 19.03 -5.38 6.58
N ASN A 100 19.47 -4.59 5.61
CA ASN A 100 19.46 -3.13 5.68
C ASN A 100 18.20 -2.53 5.05
N GLY A 101 17.27 -3.37 4.56
CA GLY A 101 16.06 -2.95 3.87
C GLY A 101 16.27 -2.53 2.41
N ILE A 102 17.45 -2.82 1.84
CA ILE A 102 17.81 -2.45 0.46
C ILE A 102 17.26 -3.51 -0.50
N ASP A 103 16.61 -3.05 -1.57
CA ASP A 103 16.06 -3.93 -2.59
C ASP A 103 17.16 -4.72 -3.34
N LEU A 104 17.05 -6.04 -3.31
CA LEU A 104 17.95 -6.98 -3.99
C LEU A 104 17.48 -7.33 -5.40
N THR A 105 16.21 -7.09 -5.71
CA THR A 105 15.57 -7.34 -7.01
C THR A 105 14.65 -6.18 -7.38
N PRO A 106 14.30 -6.01 -8.66
CA PRO A 106 13.24 -5.07 -9.04
C PRO A 106 11.94 -5.33 -8.27
N VAL A 107 11.32 -4.25 -7.81
CA VAL A 107 10.01 -4.27 -7.16
C VAL A 107 8.93 -4.60 -8.19
N GLN A 108 7.98 -5.45 -7.82
CA GLN A 108 6.90 -5.91 -8.70
C GLN A 108 5.54 -5.64 -8.07
N ASP A 109 4.61 -5.10 -8.85
CA ASP A 109 3.24 -4.83 -8.42
C ASP A 109 2.29 -5.81 -9.10
N THR A 110 1.41 -6.43 -8.31
CA THR A 110 0.31 -7.20 -8.88
C THR A 110 -0.64 -6.29 -9.65
N PRO A 111 -1.40 -6.82 -10.62
CA PRO A 111 -2.59 -6.14 -11.09
C PRO A 111 -3.54 -5.80 -9.94
N VAL A 112 -4.38 -4.80 -10.15
CA VAL A 112 -5.47 -4.48 -9.22
C VAL A 112 -6.42 -5.66 -9.10
N ALA A 113 -6.67 -6.10 -7.86
CA ALA A 113 -7.61 -7.18 -7.58
C ALA A 113 -9.05 -6.71 -7.75
N LEU A 114 -9.81 -7.46 -8.55
CA LEU A 114 -11.22 -7.17 -8.84
C LEU A 114 -12.18 -7.94 -7.95
N ARG A 115 -11.77 -9.13 -7.46
CA ARG A 115 -12.63 -10.00 -6.65
C ARG A 115 -12.41 -9.72 -5.17
N LYS A 116 -13.38 -9.06 -4.56
CA LYS A 116 -13.39 -8.70 -3.14
C LYS A 116 -14.63 -9.25 -2.45
N GLU A 117 -14.44 -9.67 -1.22
CA GLU A 117 -15.47 -10.05 -0.24
C GLU A 117 -15.37 -9.10 0.97
N ASP A 118 -16.24 -9.27 1.97
CA ASP A 118 -16.22 -8.44 3.18
C ASP A 118 -14.88 -8.54 3.93
N THR A 119 -14.32 -9.75 4.00
CA THR A 119 -13.12 -10.05 4.79
C THR A 119 -11.91 -10.50 3.97
N TYR A 120 -12.06 -10.68 2.65
CA TYR A 120 -10.97 -11.15 1.78
C TYR A 120 -10.87 -10.34 0.48
N VAL A 121 -9.63 -10.12 0.02
CA VAL A 121 -9.33 -9.71 -1.36
C VAL A 121 -8.60 -10.86 -2.05
N HIS A 122 -9.09 -11.29 -3.20
CA HIS A 122 -8.52 -12.41 -3.97
C HIS A 122 -7.67 -11.91 -5.12
N PHE A 123 -6.46 -12.44 -5.23
CA PHE A 123 -5.48 -12.09 -6.26
C PHE A 123 -5.31 -13.22 -7.27
N ASN A 124 -5.09 -14.45 -6.79
CA ASN A 124 -4.80 -15.64 -7.60
C ASN A 124 -3.76 -15.36 -8.71
N VAL A 125 -2.64 -14.73 -8.33
CA VAL A 125 -1.60 -14.29 -9.26
C VAL A 125 -0.25 -14.88 -8.89
N ASP A 126 0.48 -15.36 -9.90
CA ASP A 126 1.84 -15.86 -9.75
C ASP A 126 2.84 -14.71 -9.84
N ILE A 127 3.82 -14.73 -8.95
CA ILE A 127 4.92 -13.77 -8.89
C ILE A 127 6.23 -14.54 -8.97
N GLU A 128 7.06 -14.14 -9.92
CA GLU A 128 8.36 -14.76 -10.16
C GLU A 128 9.45 -13.93 -9.49
N ILE A 129 10.12 -14.50 -8.50
CA ILE A 129 11.22 -13.82 -7.82
C ILE A 129 12.39 -13.70 -8.79
N GLN A 130 12.80 -12.46 -9.04
CA GLN A 130 13.82 -12.10 -10.03
C GLN A 130 15.25 -12.35 -9.54
N LYS A 131 15.46 -13.46 -8.81
CA LYS A 131 16.76 -13.97 -8.40
C LYS A 131 16.64 -15.43 -8.02
N HIS A 132 17.65 -16.22 -8.36
CA HIS A 132 17.77 -17.59 -7.88
C HIS A 132 17.92 -17.62 -6.35
N VAL A 133 17.29 -18.59 -5.69
CA VAL A 133 17.23 -18.68 -4.22
C VAL A 133 18.62 -18.74 -3.60
N GLU A 134 19.54 -19.47 -4.22
CA GLU A 134 20.92 -19.65 -3.76
C GLU A 134 21.76 -18.37 -3.87
N LYS A 135 21.34 -17.40 -4.69
CA LYS A 135 21.99 -16.08 -4.86
C LYS A 135 21.41 -15.01 -3.94
N LEU A 136 20.39 -15.32 -3.15
CA LEU A 136 19.87 -14.41 -2.13
C LEU A 136 20.79 -14.41 -0.91
N THR A 137 21.08 -13.22 -0.39
CA THR A 137 21.95 -13.07 0.78
C THR A 137 21.26 -13.63 2.02
N LYS A 138 22.03 -14.20 2.94
CA LYS A 138 21.49 -14.62 4.24
C LYS A 138 20.88 -13.42 4.96
N GLY A 139 19.70 -13.61 5.55
CA GLY A 139 18.93 -12.53 6.17
C GLY A 139 18.17 -11.65 5.18
N ALA A 140 18.06 -12.04 3.91
CA ALA A 140 17.08 -11.45 3.01
C ALA A 140 15.65 -11.86 3.42
N ALA A 141 14.67 -11.06 3.02
CA ALA A 141 13.26 -11.38 3.19
C ALA A 141 12.45 -10.89 1.99
N ILE A 142 11.34 -11.58 1.72
CA ILE A 142 10.38 -11.22 0.68
C ILE A 142 9.23 -10.48 1.36
N PHE A 143 9.01 -9.22 0.99
CA PHE A 143 7.96 -8.37 1.52
C PHE A 143 6.76 -8.35 0.59
N PHE A 144 5.57 -8.35 1.19
CA PHE A 144 4.28 -8.20 0.54
C PHE A 144 3.57 -6.99 1.15
N GLU A 145 3.59 -5.86 0.46
CA GLU A 145 2.90 -4.64 0.90
C GLU A 145 1.53 -4.55 0.25
N PHE A 146 0.46 -4.63 1.06
CA PHE A 146 -0.89 -4.40 0.55
C PHE A 146 -1.15 -2.90 0.44
N LYS A 147 -1.50 -2.45 -0.77
CA LYS A 147 -1.76 -1.06 -1.12
C LYS A 147 -3.19 -0.88 -1.60
N HIS A 148 -3.77 0.27 -1.28
CA HIS A 148 -5.10 0.65 -1.74
C HIS A 148 -5.21 2.18 -1.90
N TYR A 149 -6.11 2.61 -2.78
CA TYR A 149 -6.39 4.01 -2.99
C TYR A 149 -7.25 4.57 -1.84
N LYS A 150 -6.87 5.76 -1.35
CA LYS A 150 -7.63 6.52 -0.34
C LYS A 150 -8.29 7.74 -0.99
N PRO A 151 -9.60 7.70 -1.34
CA PRO A 151 -10.25 8.79 -2.09
C PRO A 151 -10.17 10.14 -1.41
N LYS A 152 -10.40 10.18 -0.09
CA LYS A 152 -10.33 11.42 0.71
C LYS A 152 -8.95 12.06 0.70
N LYS A 153 -7.89 11.29 0.49
CA LYS A 153 -6.51 11.77 0.48
C LYS A 153 -5.91 11.82 -0.93
N ARG A 154 -6.62 11.29 -1.93
CA ARG A 154 -6.23 11.24 -3.34
C ARG A 154 -4.86 10.61 -3.60
N PHE A 155 -4.47 9.62 -2.79
CA PHE A 155 -3.22 8.87 -2.98
C PHE A 155 -3.38 7.40 -2.62
N THR A 156 -2.47 6.58 -3.14
CA THR A 156 -2.35 5.16 -2.79
C THR A 156 -1.50 4.99 -1.53
N SER A 157 -2.04 4.32 -0.52
CA SER A 157 -1.38 4.06 0.75
C SER A 157 -1.09 2.58 0.92
N THR A 158 0.09 2.25 1.45
CA THR A 158 0.30 0.95 2.11
C THR A 158 -0.61 0.89 3.34
N LYS A 159 -1.38 -0.20 3.48
CA LYS A 159 -2.27 -0.43 4.62
C LYS A 159 -1.64 -1.36 5.65
N CYS A 160 -0.96 -2.40 5.18
CA CYS A 160 -0.25 -3.41 5.98
C CYS A 160 0.81 -4.07 5.11
N PHE A 161 1.71 -4.81 5.74
CA PHE A 161 2.71 -5.60 5.05
C PHE A 161 2.92 -6.93 5.78
N ALA A 162 3.25 -7.96 5.02
CA ALA A 162 3.78 -9.21 5.53
C ALA A 162 5.20 -9.39 4.98
N PHE A 163 6.02 -10.21 5.62
CA PHE A 163 7.28 -10.66 5.04
C PHE A 163 7.53 -12.12 5.35
N MET A 164 8.37 -12.74 4.52
CA MET A 164 8.79 -14.13 4.64
C MET A 164 10.31 -14.18 4.60
N GLU A 165 10.91 -14.79 5.61
CA GLU A 165 12.35 -15.03 5.67
C GLU A 165 12.77 -16.18 4.76
N MET A 166 14.07 -16.26 4.46
CA MET A 166 14.61 -17.26 3.53
C MET A 166 14.43 -18.72 3.99
N ASP A 167 14.40 -18.95 5.30
CA ASP A 167 14.24 -20.29 5.90
C ASP A 167 12.77 -20.76 5.93
N GLU A 168 11.83 -19.83 5.78
CA GLU A 168 10.40 -20.13 5.65
C GLU A 168 10.01 -20.60 4.24
N ILE A 169 10.90 -20.42 3.25
CA ILE A 169 10.68 -20.85 1.86
C ILE A 169 10.62 -22.37 1.80
N LYS A 170 9.41 -22.90 1.65
CA LYS A 170 9.13 -24.33 1.50
C LYS A 170 8.03 -24.54 0.45
N PRO A 171 8.02 -25.70 -0.23
CA PRO A 171 6.93 -26.05 -1.13
C PRO A 171 5.60 -26.14 -0.37
N GLY A 172 4.53 -25.63 -0.99
CA GLY A 172 3.17 -25.73 -0.47
C GLY A 172 2.58 -24.40 -0.02
N ALA A 173 1.41 -24.47 0.60
CA ALA A 173 0.70 -23.29 1.09
C ALA A 173 1.30 -22.79 2.41
N ILE A 174 1.36 -21.47 2.54
CA ILE A 174 1.77 -20.78 3.76
C ILE A 174 0.81 -19.61 4.01
N VAL A 175 0.49 -19.37 5.28
CA VAL A 175 -0.24 -18.19 5.73
C VAL A 175 0.72 -17.34 6.53
N ILE A 176 0.83 -16.07 6.18
CA ILE A 176 1.72 -15.10 6.83
C ILE A 176 0.84 -14.02 7.46
N GLU A 177 1.22 -13.60 8.66
CA GLU A 177 0.56 -12.54 9.41
C GLU A 177 0.87 -11.13 8.86
N LEU A 178 0.01 -10.17 9.20
CA LEU A 178 0.01 -8.78 8.71
C LEU A 178 0.33 -7.79 9.83
#